data_AF-A0A6J6KIQ4-F1
#
_entry.id   AF-A0A6J6KIQ4-F1
#
_cell.length_a   1.000
_cell.length_b   1.000
_cell.length_c   1.000
_cell.angle_alpha   90.00
_cell.angle_beta   90.00
_cell.angle_gamma   90.00
#
_symmetry.space_group_name_H-M   'P 1'
#
loop_
_entity.id
_entity.type
_entity.pdbx_description
1 polymer ?
#
loop_
_entity_poly.entity_id
_entity_poly.type
_entity_poly.pdbx_seq_one_letter_code
_entity_poly.pdbx_strand_id
1 'polypeptide(L)' 'MHAGDDELDEFMHLFMSNRGVLMTPFHNMALMCPTTTQEQVDRHGSLFAQAMAELTKA' A
#
# COMPACT_ATOMS: atom_id res chain seq x y z
N MET A 1 -5.93 4.64 -23.30
CA MET A 1 -4.70 4.10 -22.69
C MET A 1 -4.84 4.33 -21.20
N HIS A 2 -5.41 3.36 -20.49
CA HIS A 2 -5.53 3.42 -19.03
C HIS A 2 -4.36 2.61 -18.47
N ALA A 3 -3.39 3.29 -17.86
CA ALA A 3 -2.24 2.67 -17.22
C ALA A 3 -2.47 2.38 -15.72
N GLY A 4 -3.65 2.72 -15.20
CA GLY A 4 -4.07 2.49 -13.82
C GLY A 4 -5.36 1.68 -13.75
N ASP A 5 -5.61 1.10 -12.58
CA ASP A 5 -6.80 0.33 -12.22
C ASP A 5 -7.37 0.94 -10.93
N ASP A 6 -8.48 1.65 -11.06
CA ASP A 6 -9.06 2.44 -9.97
C ASP A 6 -9.55 1.55 -8.80
N GLU A 7 -10.04 0.34 -9.09
CA GLU A 7 -10.52 -0.59 -8.06
C GLU A 7 -9.36 -1.19 -7.28
N LEU A 8 -8.27 -1.53 -7.97
CA LEU A 8 -7.04 -1.97 -7.33
C LEU A 8 -6.42 -0.86 -6.46
N ASP A 9 -6.42 0.39 -6.95
CA ASP A 9 -5.90 1.52 -6.20
C ASP A 9 -6.73 1.78 -4.92
N GLU A 10 -8.06 1.81 -5.02
CA GLU A 10 -8.95 1.95 -3.87
C GLU A 10 -8.76 0.82 -2.84
N PHE A 11 -8.66 -0.43 -3.31
CA PHE A 11 -8.36 -1.58 -2.45
C PHE A 11 -7.04 -1.38 -1.69
N MET A 12 -5.97 -1.02 -2.39
CA MET A 12 -4.64 -0.85 -1.78
C MET A 12 -4.64 0.29 -0.75
N HIS A 13 -5.26 1.43 -1.09
CA HIS A 13 -5.38 2.57 -0.18
C HIS A 13 -6.19 2.23 1.08
N LEU A 14 -7.33 1.55 0.94
CA LEU A 14 -8.17 1.16 2.07
C LEU A 14 -7.52 0.08 2.93
N PHE A 15 -6.88 -0.92 2.32
CA PHE A 15 -6.20 -2.01 3.01
C PHE A 15 -5.08 -1.49 3.92
N MET A 16 -4.28 -0.56 3.40
CA MET A 16 -3.15 0.06 4.11
C MET A 16 -3.62 1.03 5.19
N SER A 17 -4.59 1.90 4.87
CA SER A 17 -5.11 2.90 5.81
C SER A 17 -5.71 2.27 7.07
N ASN A 18 -6.50 1.20 6.90
CA ASN A 18 -7.08 0.43 8.00
C ASN A 18 -6.03 -0.26 8.89
N ARG A 19 -4.78 -0.33 8.44
CA ARG A 19 -3.65 -0.94 9.16
C ARG A 19 -2.56 0.08 9.50
N GLY A 20 -2.90 1.37 9.49
CA GLY A 20 -2.04 2.45 9.97
C GLY A 20 -0.94 2.87 9.00
N VAL A 21 -1.09 2.61 7.70
CA VAL A 21 -0.21 3.13 6.65
C VAL A 21 -1.01 4.03 5.73
N LEU A 22 -0.72 5.34 5.76
CA LEU A 22 -1.34 6.31 4.88
C LEU A 22 -0.46 6.51 3.64
N MET A 23 -1.05 6.31 2.47
CA MET A 23 -0.41 6.54 1.17
C MET A 23 -1.15 7.64 0.43
N THR A 24 -0.44 8.41 -0.40
CA THR A 24 -1.05 9.50 -1.18
C THR A 24 -1.99 8.92 -2.24
N PRO A 25 -3.21 9.45 -2.43
CA PRO A 25 -4.29 8.79 -3.17
C PRO A 25 -4.15 8.81 -4.70
N PHE A 26 -2.99 9.21 -5.22
CA PHE A 26 -2.75 9.39 -6.65
C PHE A 26 -1.77 8.36 -7.22
N HIS A 27 -1.04 7.66 -6.34
CA HIS A 27 -0.03 6.68 -6.71
C HIS A 27 0.08 5.61 -5.61
N ASN A 28 0.26 4.34 -6.00
CA ASN A 28 0.71 3.26 -5.11
C ASN A 28 2.21 3.36 -4.79
N MET A 29 2.66 4.54 -4.36
CA MET A 29 4.04 4.85 -4.02
C MET A 29 4.14 5.30 -2.56
N ALA A 30 5.20 4.87 -1.89
CA ALA A 30 5.63 5.39 -0.60
C ALA A 30 6.97 6.11 -0.74
N LEU A 31 7.07 7.33 -0.20
CA LEU A 31 8.30 8.10 -0.12
C LEU A 31 8.72 8.22 1.35
N MET A 32 9.98 7.90 1.64
CA MET A 32 10.51 7.93 3.00
C MET A 32 11.14 9.29 3.31
N CYS A 33 10.94 9.81 4.51
CA CYS A 33 11.58 11.03 5.00
C CYS A 33 12.70 10.69 6.00
N PRO A 34 13.54 11.65 6.43
CA PRO A 34 14.64 11.37 7.38
C PRO A 34 14.21 10.78 8.73
N THR A 35 12.95 10.94 9.12
CA THR A 35 12.39 10.37 10.37
C THR A 35 11.78 8.99 10.16
N THR A 36 11.65 8.51 8.92
CA THR A 36 11.12 7.18 8.65
C THR A 36 12.07 6.11 9.21
N THR A 37 11.52 5.17 9.98
CA THR A 37 12.30 4.08 10.58
C THR A 37 12.24 2.81 9.72
N GLN A 38 13.22 1.91 9.90
CA GLN A 38 13.21 0.61 9.22
C GLN A 38 11.94 -0.19 9.54
N GLU A 39 11.48 -0.14 10.80
CA GLU A 39 10.24 -0.81 11.23
C GLU A 39 9.01 -0.33 10.45
N GLN A 40 8.94 0.95 10.11
CA GLN A 40 7.86 1.50 9.29
C GLN A 40 7.92 1.00 7.84
N VAL A 41 9.13 0.91 7.27
CA VAL A 41 9.36 0.33 5.93
C VAL A 41 8.95 -1.15 5.91
N ASP A 42 9.38 -1.91 6.90
CA ASP A 42 9.09 -3.33 7.03
C ASP A 42 7.59 -3.57 7.23
N ARG A 43 6.91 -2.73 8.02
CA ARG A 43 5.46 -2.77 8.18
C ARG A 43 4.74 -2.59 6.84
N HIS A 44 5.11 -1.57 6.06
CA HIS A 44 4.54 -1.38 4.72
C HIS A 44 4.77 -2.61 3.83
N GLY A 45 5.99 -3.14 3.79
CA GLY A 45 6.31 -4.34 2.99
C GLY A 45 5.54 -5.58 3.40
N SER A 46 5.40 -5.83 4.70
CA SER A 46 4.61 -6.95 5.24
C SER A 46 3.13 -6.83 4.88
N LEU A 47 2.55 -5.63 5.00
CA LEU A 47 1.17 -5.38 4.63
C LEU A 47 0.92 -5.53 3.12
N PHE A 48 1.87 -5.10 2.30
CA PHE A 48 1.80 -5.30 0.84
C PHE A 48 1.77 -6.79 0.49
N ALA A 49 2.65 -7.60 1.07
CA ALA A 49 2.65 -9.05 0.85
C ALA A 49 1.33 -9.71 1.29
N GLN A 50 0.75 -9.26 2.40
CA GLN A 50 -0.57 -9.71 2.85
C GLN A 50 -1.67 -9.34 1.85
N ALA A 51 -1.70 -8.09 1.38
CA ALA A 51 -2.68 -7.62 0.39
C ALA A 51 -2.63 -8.46 -0.90
N MET A 52 -1.43 -8.78 -1.40
CA MET A 52 -1.27 -9.64 -2.58
C MET A 52 -1.76 -11.07 -2.32
N ALA A 53 -1.50 -11.61 -1.13
CA ALA A 53 -1.98 -12.94 -0.76
C ALA A 53 -3.51 -13.00 -0.67
N GLU A 54 -4.18 -11.93 -0.26
CA GLU A 54 -5.66 -11.86 -0.27
C GLU A 54 -6.20 -11.76 -1.71
N LEU A 55 -5.62 -10.90 -2.55
CA LEU A 55 -6.08 -10.71 -3.93
C LEU A 55 -5.89 -11.95 -4.82
N THR A 56 -4.82 -12.71 -4.61
CA THR A 56 -4.48 -13.85 -5.47
C THR A 56 -5.06 -15.18 -5.00
N LYS A 57 -5.63 -15.22 -3.79
CA LYS A 57 -6.40 -16.37 -3.29
C LYS A 57 -7.89 -16.29 -3.64
N ALA A 58 -8.36 -15.12 -4.09
CA ALA A 58 -9.73 -14.88 -4.51
C ALA A 58 -10.03 -15.46 -5.89
#